data_AF-A0A088RUI0-F1
#
_entry.id   AF-A0A088RUI0-F1
#
_cell.length_a   1.000
_cell.length_b   1.000
_cell.length_c   1.000
_cell.angle_alpha   90.00
_cell.angle_beta   90.00
_cell.angle_gamma   90.00
#
_symmetry.space_group_name_H-M   'P 1'
#
loop_
_entity.id
_entity.type
_entity.pdbx_description
1 polymer ?
#
loop_
_entity_poly.entity_id
_entity_poly.type
_entity_poly.pdbx_seq_one_letter_code
_entity_poly.pdbx_strand_id
1 'polypeptide(L)'
;LERGVFYAAEKLYGVTMQRRTDLPVYHPDVMTFEMFDYTGESLAIFGLDPYARAGKRGGAWMTFFVRQASLLGQKPVVYNVLNIVKPAEGRPALLTRDNVTTLFHEFGHGLHGMLSNLKYSTLSGTSVARDFLEFPSQINEHWAMYDAVLKNYALHYETKEPIPQSLVDRMKAAETYGAGFHTIEVVKAAYLDFHWHRVTEEAAVLPPAQMEEAAMRAFGVGMTEVPPRYHSGYFLHIFAGGYASNYYVYQWARVLDCDRFEWFLESGGLTRENGDHLRACVLSVGNSVDANVAYEKFAGRKANMKAFLRINGLLDE
;
A
#
# COMPACT_ATOMS: atom_id res chain seq x y z
N LEU A 1 -1.24 -13.92 6.77
CA LEU A 1 0.20 -13.54 6.73
C LEU A 1 1.01 -14.59 5.96
N GLU A 2 1.34 -15.71 6.58
CA GLU A 2 2.22 -16.76 5.99
C GLU A 2 1.74 -17.26 4.63
N ARG A 3 0.47 -17.66 4.53
CA ARG A 3 -0.10 -18.22 3.29
C ARG A 3 -0.51 -17.21 2.22
N GLY A 4 -0.43 -15.91 2.53
CA GLY A 4 -0.86 -14.85 1.62
C GLY A 4 0.28 -13.90 1.32
N VAL A 5 0.44 -12.89 2.18
CA VAL A 5 1.46 -11.85 2.09
C VAL A 5 2.88 -12.42 1.93
N PHE A 6 3.30 -13.33 2.81
CA PHE A 6 4.65 -13.88 2.75
C PHE A 6 4.81 -14.88 1.61
N TYR A 7 3.76 -15.68 1.34
CA TYR A 7 3.73 -16.56 0.18
C TYR A 7 3.91 -15.80 -1.14
N ALA A 8 3.22 -14.68 -1.34
CA ALA A 8 3.38 -13.85 -2.54
C ALA A 8 4.82 -13.31 -2.66
N ALA A 9 5.39 -12.84 -1.54
CA ALA A 9 6.77 -12.35 -1.50
C ALA A 9 7.81 -13.46 -1.75
N GLU A 10 7.57 -14.68 -1.27
CA GLU A 10 8.40 -15.84 -1.56
C GLU A 10 8.38 -16.15 -3.06
N LYS A 11 7.20 -16.17 -3.70
CA LYS A 11 7.08 -16.47 -5.13
C LYS A 11 7.69 -15.39 -6.03
N LEU A 12 7.55 -14.12 -5.66
CA LEU A 12 8.11 -13.01 -6.43
C LEU A 12 9.59 -12.82 -6.17
N TYR A 13 10.00 -12.78 -4.90
CA TYR A 13 11.31 -12.30 -4.48
C TYR A 13 12.24 -13.39 -3.95
N GLY A 14 11.77 -14.64 -3.84
CA GLY A 14 12.55 -15.75 -3.29
C GLY A 14 12.88 -15.60 -1.81
N VAL A 15 12.25 -14.63 -1.12
CA VAL A 15 12.50 -14.38 0.29
C VAL A 15 11.73 -15.35 1.17
N THR A 16 12.29 -15.65 2.35
CA THR A 16 11.58 -16.41 3.39
C THR A 16 11.46 -15.59 4.66
N MET A 17 10.37 -15.79 5.40
CA MET A 17 10.08 -15.04 6.62
C MET A 17 10.09 -16.01 7.80
N GLN A 18 11.05 -15.84 8.73
CA GLN A 18 11.14 -16.64 9.93
C GLN A 18 10.60 -15.87 11.13
N ARG A 19 9.61 -16.42 11.84
CA ARG A 19 9.09 -15.79 13.06
C ARG A 19 10.17 -15.74 14.15
N ARG A 20 10.32 -14.59 14.78
CA ARG A 20 11.25 -14.34 15.90
C ARG A 20 10.46 -13.98 17.13
N THR A 21 10.44 -14.86 18.14
CA THR A 21 9.76 -14.63 19.43
C THR A 21 10.72 -14.22 20.55
N ASP A 22 12.01 -14.18 20.23
CA ASP A 22 13.10 -13.85 21.14
C ASP A 22 13.48 -12.36 21.13
N LEU A 23 12.98 -11.60 20.15
CA LEU A 23 13.26 -10.16 20.02
C LEU A 23 12.35 -9.34 20.95
N PRO A 24 12.86 -8.23 21.50
CA PRO A 24 12.05 -7.31 22.29
C PRO A 24 11.01 -6.61 21.39
N VAL A 25 9.78 -6.50 21.90
CA VAL A 25 8.69 -5.79 21.23
C VAL A 25 8.17 -4.67 22.13
N TYR A 26 7.74 -3.55 21.53
CA TYR A 26 7.18 -2.42 22.28
C TYR A 26 5.74 -2.65 22.74
N HIS A 27 5.06 -3.67 22.21
CA HIS A 27 3.72 -4.06 22.59
C HIS A 27 3.55 -5.58 22.40
N PRO A 28 2.88 -6.31 23.32
CA PRO A 28 2.82 -7.78 23.31
C PRO A 28 2.13 -8.38 22.08
N ASP A 29 1.24 -7.63 21.43
CA ASP A 29 0.56 -8.09 20.20
C ASP A 29 1.42 -7.99 18.93
N VAL A 30 2.62 -7.40 19.02
CA VAL A 30 3.52 -7.25 17.87
C VAL A 30 4.10 -8.60 17.49
N MET A 31 4.02 -8.93 16.21
CA MET A 31 4.67 -10.11 15.64
C MET A 31 5.93 -9.68 14.88
N THR A 32 7.07 -10.29 15.21
CA THR A 32 8.35 -10.03 14.56
C THR A 32 8.82 -11.21 13.72
N PHE A 33 9.43 -10.89 12.58
CA PHE A 33 9.96 -11.83 11.61
C PHE A 33 11.33 -11.35 11.13
N GLU A 34 12.23 -12.29 10.86
CA GLU A 34 13.45 -12.04 10.10
C GLU A 34 13.24 -12.49 8.66
N MET A 35 13.59 -11.62 7.71
CA MET A 35 13.49 -11.91 6.28
C MET A 35 14.84 -12.38 5.78
N PHE A 36 14.89 -13.51 5.09
CA PHE A 36 16.09 -14.05 4.46
C PHE A 36 15.96 -14.03 2.93
N ASP A 37 17.05 -13.73 2.24
CA ASP A 37 17.14 -13.86 0.78
C ASP A 37 17.18 -15.33 0.37
N TYR A 38 17.00 -15.60 -0.92
CA TYR A 38 17.12 -16.95 -1.48
C TYR A 38 18.52 -17.57 -1.32
N THR A 39 19.54 -16.74 -1.03
CA THR A 39 20.91 -17.15 -0.71
C THR A 39 21.09 -17.59 0.74
N GLY A 40 20.09 -17.38 1.59
CA GLY A 40 20.18 -17.57 3.04
C GLY A 40 20.71 -16.36 3.81
N GLU A 41 21.03 -15.25 3.13
CA GLU A 41 21.43 -14.02 3.81
C GLU A 41 20.24 -13.39 4.56
N SER A 42 20.41 -13.05 5.84
CA SER A 42 19.44 -12.22 6.57
C SER A 42 19.36 -10.82 5.95
N LEU A 43 18.20 -10.40 5.48
CA LEU A 43 17.99 -9.10 4.83
C LEU A 43 17.48 -8.05 5.79
N ALA A 44 16.49 -8.37 6.63
CA ALA A 44 15.76 -7.38 7.42
C ALA A 44 15.06 -7.98 8.63
N ILE A 45 14.69 -7.13 9.58
CA ILE A 45 13.66 -7.45 10.58
C ILE A 45 12.36 -6.75 10.18
N PHE A 46 11.27 -7.50 10.17
CA PHE A 46 9.92 -7.03 9.94
C PHE A 46 9.06 -7.20 11.19
N GLY A 47 8.42 -6.12 11.63
CA GLY A 47 7.41 -6.16 12.68
C GLY A 47 6.02 -5.84 12.15
N LEU A 48 5.00 -6.47 12.73
CA LEU A 48 3.60 -6.18 12.46
C LEU A 48 2.86 -5.93 13.76
N ASP A 49 2.24 -4.76 13.88
CA ASP A 49 1.36 -4.36 14.98
C ASP A 49 -0.10 -4.25 14.47
N PRO A 50 -0.88 -5.34 14.49
CA PRO A 50 -2.07 -5.45 13.66
C PRO A 50 -3.32 -4.79 14.25
N TYR A 51 -3.43 -4.71 15.58
CA TYR A 51 -4.72 -4.48 16.23
C TYR A 51 -4.96 -3.04 16.66
N ALA A 52 -6.19 -2.56 16.48
CA ALA A 52 -6.66 -1.31 17.04
C ALA A 52 -6.65 -1.36 18.57
N ARG A 53 -6.27 -0.24 19.20
CA ARG A 53 -6.28 -0.07 20.66
C ARG A 53 -6.29 1.42 21.03
N ALA A 54 -6.73 1.72 22.25
CA ALA A 54 -6.60 3.06 22.82
C ALA A 54 -5.13 3.52 22.80
N GLY A 55 -4.91 4.78 22.45
CA GLY A 55 -3.56 5.36 22.32
C GLY A 55 -2.82 5.03 21.02
N LYS A 56 -3.34 4.16 20.15
CA LYS A 56 -2.85 4.00 18.78
C LYS A 56 -3.67 4.89 17.84
N ARG A 57 -3.00 5.68 16.99
CA ARG A 57 -3.67 6.47 15.95
C ARG A 57 -4.37 5.57 14.92
N GLY A 58 -5.47 6.04 14.34
CA GLY A 58 -6.21 5.33 13.29
C GLY A 58 -5.43 5.20 11.97
N GLY A 59 -5.97 4.42 11.03
CA GLY A 59 -5.38 4.16 9.71
C GLY A 59 -4.42 2.97 9.69
N ALA A 60 -3.54 2.94 8.71
CA ALA A 60 -2.43 2.00 8.61
C ALA A 60 -1.20 2.74 8.10
N TRP A 61 -0.01 2.26 8.44
CA TRP A 61 1.24 2.83 7.96
C TRP A 61 2.41 1.88 8.13
N MET A 62 3.46 2.13 7.34
CA MET A 62 4.78 1.54 7.47
C MET A 62 5.78 2.57 8.02
N THR A 63 6.75 2.11 8.82
CA THR A 63 7.87 2.94 9.29
C THR A 63 9.13 2.12 9.53
N PHE A 64 10.23 2.80 9.88
CA PHE A 64 11.52 2.21 10.19
C PHE A 64 11.93 2.51 11.64
N PHE A 65 12.50 1.52 12.33
CA PHE A 65 13.43 1.81 13.43
C PHE A 65 14.86 2.01 12.92
N VAL A 66 15.24 1.23 11.90
CA VAL A 66 16.54 1.34 11.24
C VAL A 66 16.32 1.33 9.73
N ARG A 67 16.88 2.30 9.03
CA ARG A 67 16.90 2.34 7.57
C ARG A 67 18.10 1.56 7.05
N GLN A 68 17.99 1.00 5.85
CA GLN A 68 19.11 0.34 5.20
C GLN A 68 20.17 1.37 4.79
N ALA A 69 21.45 1.07 5.02
CA ALA A 69 22.56 1.89 4.54
C ALA A 69 23.88 1.11 4.60
N SER A 70 24.50 0.83 3.45
CA SER A 70 25.77 0.10 3.43
C SER A 70 26.94 0.92 4.00
N LEU A 71 26.91 2.26 3.90
CA LEU A 71 27.92 3.13 4.53
C LEU A 71 27.97 2.96 6.05
N LEU A 72 26.84 2.63 6.68
CA LEU A 72 26.72 2.44 8.12
C LEU A 72 26.69 0.96 8.52
N GLY A 73 26.80 0.04 7.55
CA GLY A 73 26.63 -1.40 7.79
C GLY A 73 25.23 -1.78 8.31
N GLN A 74 24.21 -0.97 8.02
CA GLN A 74 22.86 -1.13 8.59
C GLN A 74 21.96 -1.97 7.68
N LYS A 75 21.32 -2.98 8.27
CA LYS A 75 20.18 -3.70 7.69
C LYS A 75 18.87 -3.08 8.20
N PRO A 76 17.81 -3.04 7.37
CA PRO A 76 16.58 -2.36 7.73
C PRO A 76 15.79 -3.11 8.81
N VAL A 77 15.18 -2.34 9.70
CA VAL A 77 14.21 -2.81 10.70
C VAL A 77 12.92 -2.05 10.45
N VAL A 78 11.94 -2.74 9.86
CA VAL A 78 10.70 -2.19 9.29
C VAL A 78 9.50 -2.64 10.10
N TYR A 79 8.52 -1.76 10.29
CA TYR A 79 7.28 -2.07 11.00
C TYR A 79 6.06 -1.62 10.23
N ASN A 80 5.07 -2.50 10.12
CA ASN A 80 3.73 -2.17 9.66
C ASN A 80 2.79 -2.10 10.85
N VAL A 81 1.94 -1.08 10.84
CA VAL A 81 0.91 -0.89 11.86
C VAL A 81 -0.45 -0.85 11.17
N LEU A 82 -1.37 -1.66 11.66
CA LEU A 82 -2.77 -1.68 11.22
C LEU A 82 -3.68 -1.41 12.43
N ASN A 83 -4.97 -1.24 12.13
CA ASN A 83 -6.05 -1.05 13.10
C ASN A 83 -7.18 -2.08 12.90
N ILE A 84 -6.82 -3.36 12.83
CA ILE A 84 -7.78 -4.47 12.78
C ILE A 84 -8.45 -4.62 14.14
N VAL A 85 -9.74 -4.95 14.18
CA VAL A 85 -10.43 -5.24 15.44
C VAL A 85 -9.79 -6.46 16.11
N LYS A 86 -9.31 -6.30 17.34
CA LYS A 86 -8.73 -7.41 18.10
C LYS A 86 -9.83 -8.45 18.38
N PRO A 87 -9.62 -9.74 18.05
CA PRO A 87 -10.61 -10.76 18.35
C PRO A 87 -10.71 -10.99 19.86
N ALA A 88 -11.86 -11.50 20.31
CA ALA A 88 -12.00 -12.02 21.66
C ALA A 88 -11.04 -13.19 21.90
N GLU A 89 -10.71 -13.45 23.17
CA GLU A 89 -9.82 -14.54 23.55
C GLU A 89 -10.29 -15.88 22.98
N GLY A 90 -9.36 -16.67 22.43
CA GLY A 90 -9.65 -17.95 21.80
C GLY A 90 -10.36 -17.87 20.44
N ARG A 91 -10.68 -16.68 19.92
CA ARG A 91 -11.32 -16.50 18.61
C ARG A 91 -10.30 -16.06 17.54
N PRO A 92 -10.48 -16.46 16.28
CA PRO A 92 -9.61 -16.00 15.19
C PRO A 92 -9.90 -14.53 14.83
N ALA A 93 -8.87 -13.81 14.40
CA ALA A 93 -9.02 -12.52 13.74
C ALA A 93 -9.50 -12.75 12.29
N LEU A 94 -10.81 -12.67 12.07
CA LEU A 94 -11.38 -12.69 10.71
C LEU A 94 -11.25 -11.30 10.10
N LEU A 95 -10.71 -11.23 8.89
CA LEU A 95 -10.42 -9.98 8.19
C LEU A 95 -11.45 -9.73 7.10
N THR A 96 -11.85 -8.48 6.94
CA THR A 96 -12.53 -8.04 5.72
C THR A 96 -11.57 -8.05 4.54
N ARG A 97 -12.10 -8.02 3.31
CA ARG A 97 -11.29 -7.83 2.10
C ARG A 97 -10.40 -6.58 2.22
N ASP A 98 -10.96 -5.47 2.70
CA ASP A 98 -10.22 -4.22 2.88
C ASP A 98 -9.07 -4.37 3.86
N ASN A 99 -9.26 -5.09 4.98
CA ASN A 99 -8.16 -5.37 5.91
C ASN A 99 -7.05 -6.21 5.26
N VAL A 100 -7.41 -7.16 4.40
CA VAL A 100 -6.42 -7.93 3.64
C VAL A 100 -5.69 -7.02 2.65
N THR A 101 -6.40 -6.22 1.86
CA THR A 101 -5.81 -5.25 0.94
C THR A 101 -4.87 -4.29 1.65
N THR A 102 -5.30 -3.68 2.77
CA THR A 102 -4.44 -2.81 3.61
C THR A 102 -3.20 -3.54 4.11
N LEU A 103 -3.31 -4.81 4.48
CA LEU A 103 -2.15 -5.58 4.92
C LEU A 103 -1.12 -5.78 3.78
N PHE A 104 -1.59 -6.06 2.55
CA PHE A 104 -0.71 -6.11 1.38
C PHE A 104 -0.15 -4.73 1.01
N HIS A 105 -0.94 -3.67 1.10
CA HIS A 105 -0.51 -2.29 0.88
C HIS A 105 0.68 -1.94 1.76
N GLU A 106 0.52 -2.07 3.08
CA GLU A 106 1.60 -1.76 4.02
C GLU A 106 2.79 -2.69 3.82
N PHE A 107 2.56 -3.96 3.45
CA PHE A 107 3.68 -4.87 3.17
C PHE A 107 4.43 -4.51 1.89
N GLY A 108 3.80 -3.84 0.93
CA GLY A 108 4.49 -3.29 -0.24
C GLY A 108 5.45 -2.15 0.13
N HIS A 109 5.02 -1.23 1.00
CA HIS A 109 5.96 -0.28 1.65
C HIS A 109 7.05 -1.01 2.43
N GLY A 110 6.66 -2.08 3.13
CA GLY A 110 7.54 -2.98 3.85
C GLY A 110 8.67 -3.52 2.97
N LEU A 111 8.30 -4.13 1.85
CA LEU A 111 9.22 -4.67 0.85
C LEU A 111 10.11 -3.60 0.24
N HIS A 112 9.57 -2.41 -0.05
CA HIS A 112 10.35 -1.28 -0.55
C HIS A 112 11.44 -0.86 0.44
N GLY A 113 11.15 -0.89 1.75
CA GLY A 113 12.13 -0.67 2.79
C GLY A 113 13.13 -1.81 2.96
N MET A 114 12.65 -3.05 3.01
CA MET A 114 13.47 -4.22 3.33
C MET A 114 14.37 -4.68 2.18
N LEU A 115 14.00 -4.41 0.93
CA LEU A 115 14.77 -4.79 -0.27
C LEU A 115 15.67 -3.64 -0.79
N SER A 116 15.69 -2.49 -0.12
CA SER A 116 16.59 -1.37 -0.41
C SER A 116 18.05 -1.82 -0.38
N ASN A 117 18.87 -1.36 -1.33
CA ASN A 117 20.30 -1.66 -1.36
C ASN A 117 21.14 -0.44 -1.75
N LEU A 118 21.21 0.54 -0.86
CA LEU A 118 21.87 1.82 -1.11
C LEU A 118 22.99 2.11 -0.12
N LYS A 119 23.88 3.03 -0.54
CA LYS A 119 24.99 3.52 0.27
C LYS A 119 24.54 4.46 1.38
N TYR A 120 23.66 5.40 1.07
CA TYR A 120 23.26 6.48 1.98
C TYR A 120 21.83 6.29 2.49
N SER A 121 21.66 6.36 3.82
CA SER A 121 20.37 6.17 4.50
C SER A 121 19.30 7.18 4.03
N THR A 122 19.72 8.40 3.68
CA THR A 122 18.84 9.47 3.19
C THR A 122 18.15 9.13 1.87
N LEU A 123 18.69 8.21 1.08
CA LEU A 123 18.13 7.77 -0.19
C LEU A 123 17.38 6.43 -0.08
N SER A 124 17.50 5.73 1.05
CA SER A 124 17.09 4.34 1.22
C SER A 124 15.59 4.13 1.36
N GLY A 125 15.12 3.01 0.79
CA GLY A 125 13.76 2.51 0.93
C GLY A 125 12.74 3.53 0.45
N THR A 126 11.79 3.86 1.31
CA THR A 126 10.66 4.74 0.97
C THR A 126 11.01 6.24 0.95
N SER A 127 12.29 6.63 0.96
CA SER A 127 12.74 8.03 0.86
C SER A 127 12.64 8.60 -0.56
N VAL A 128 11.59 8.25 -1.30
CA VAL A 128 11.35 8.62 -2.71
C VAL A 128 10.44 9.86 -2.84
N ALA A 129 10.30 10.36 -4.06
CA ALA A 129 9.28 11.37 -4.38
C ALA A 129 7.89 10.89 -3.93
N ARG A 130 7.08 11.82 -3.39
CA ARG A 130 5.82 11.47 -2.71
C ARG A 130 4.79 10.85 -3.65
N ASP A 131 4.79 11.27 -4.91
CA ASP A 131 3.97 10.77 -6.00
C ASP A 131 4.38 9.38 -6.51
N PHE A 132 5.57 8.91 -6.15
CA PHE A 132 6.03 7.54 -6.44
C PHE A 132 5.94 6.61 -5.22
N LEU A 133 5.89 7.16 -4.00
CA LEU A 133 5.91 6.40 -2.76
C LEU A 133 4.82 5.32 -2.71
N GLU A 134 3.62 5.63 -3.17
CA GLU A 134 2.48 4.71 -3.11
C GLU A 134 2.46 3.65 -4.23
N PHE A 135 3.37 3.72 -5.21
CA PHE A 135 3.38 2.72 -6.29
C PHE A 135 3.77 1.33 -5.79
N PRO A 136 4.86 1.14 -5.01
CA PRO A 136 5.22 -0.17 -4.45
C PRO A 136 4.18 -0.75 -3.47
N SER A 137 3.46 0.09 -2.72
CA SER A 137 2.39 -0.37 -1.84
C SER A 137 1.19 -0.86 -2.63
N GLN A 138 0.69 -0.07 -3.57
CA GLN A 138 -0.53 -0.40 -4.31
C GLN A 138 -0.32 -1.52 -5.33
N ILE A 139 0.84 -1.60 -6.01
CA ILE A 139 1.12 -2.75 -6.89
C ILE A 139 1.13 -4.08 -6.12
N ASN A 140 1.50 -4.06 -4.83
CA ASN A 140 1.50 -5.24 -3.99
C ASN A 140 0.08 -5.69 -3.57
N GLU A 141 -0.90 -4.78 -3.57
CA GLU A 141 -2.31 -5.08 -3.26
C GLU A 141 -2.91 -6.08 -4.25
N HIS A 142 -2.53 -6.01 -5.52
CA HIS A 142 -3.06 -6.87 -6.56
C HIS A 142 -2.83 -8.36 -6.26
N TRP A 143 -1.75 -8.70 -5.56
CA TRP A 143 -1.45 -10.08 -5.17
C TRP A 143 -2.42 -10.64 -4.14
N ALA A 144 -3.14 -9.79 -3.38
CA ALA A 144 -4.16 -10.24 -2.44
C ALA A 144 -5.30 -11.01 -3.12
N MET A 145 -5.62 -10.66 -4.37
CA MET A 145 -6.71 -11.26 -5.15
C MET A 145 -6.22 -12.12 -6.31
N TYR A 146 -4.89 -12.24 -6.49
CA TYR A 146 -4.32 -13.12 -7.51
C TYR A 146 -4.63 -14.58 -7.21
N ASP A 147 -5.14 -15.34 -8.19
CA ASP A 147 -5.74 -16.66 -7.96
C ASP A 147 -4.86 -17.64 -7.19
N ALA A 148 -3.56 -17.72 -7.53
CA ALA A 148 -2.63 -18.62 -6.86
C ALA A 148 -2.38 -18.23 -5.39
N VAL A 149 -2.43 -16.93 -5.07
CA VAL A 149 -2.25 -16.42 -3.71
C VAL A 149 -3.56 -16.55 -2.93
N LEU A 150 -4.69 -16.11 -3.52
CA LEU A 150 -6.01 -16.20 -2.92
C LEU A 150 -6.36 -17.63 -2.52
N LYS A 151 -6.19 -18.60 -3.43
CA LYS A 151 -6.42 -20.02 -3.14
C LYS A 151 -5.52 -20.55 -2.02
N ASN A 152 -4.34 -19.96 -1.84
CA ASN A 152 -3.43 -20.40 -0.79
C ASN A 152 -3.82 -19.89 0.61
N TYR A 153 -4.36 -18.67 0.75
CA TYR A 153 -4.71 -18.12 2.08
C TYR A 153 -6.21 -18.15 2.41
N ALA A 154 -7.10 -18.13 1.41
CA ALA A 154 -8.55 -18.08 1.63
C ALA A 154 -9.09 -19.47 1.95
N LEU A 155 -8.76 -19.94 3.15
CA LEU A 155 -9.27 -21.17 3.73
C LEU A 155 -10.28 -20.87 4.83
N HIS A 156 -11.35 -21.66 4.90
CA HIS A 156 -12.28 -21.56 6.01
C HIS A 156 -11.55 -21.82 7.34
N TYR A 157 -11.75 -20.97 8.34
CA TYR A 157 -10.92 -21.01 9.55
C TYR A 157 -11.13 -22.29 10.37
N GLU A 158 -12.30 -22.93 10.28
CA GLU A 158 -12.61 -24.21 10.94
C GLU A 158 -12.25 -25.41 10.05
N THR A 159 -12.99 -25.59 8.94
CA THR A 159 -12.85 -26.75 8.04
C THR A 159 -11.54 -26.81 7.25
N LYS A 160 -10.82 -25.68 7.14
CA LYS A 160 -9.61 -25.52 6.32
C LYS A 160 -9.82 -25.74 4.81
N GLU A 161 -11.06 -25.86 4.38
CA GLU A 161 -11.40 -25.98 2.97
C GLU A 161 -11.13 -24.67 2.22
N PRO A 162 -10.63 -24.75 0.98
CA PRO A 162 -10.41 -23.56 0.17
C PRO A 162 -11.71 -22.88 -0.23
N ILE A 163 -11.64 -21.56 -0.44
CA ILE A 163 -12.74 -20.79 -1.01
C ILE A 163 -13.25 -21.45 -2.31
N PRO A 164 -14.56 -21.73 -2.43
CA PRO A 164 -15.15 -22.24 -3.66
C PRO A 164 -14.86 -21.33 -4.86
N GLN A 165 -14.50 -21.93 -6.00
CA GLN A 165 -14.23 -21.17 -7.23
C GLN A 165 -15.41 -20.30 -7.65
N SER A 166 -16.65 -20.77 -7.46
CA SER A 166 -17.87 -20.01 -7.74
C SER A 166 -18.06 -18.75 -6.87
N LEU A 167 -17.43 -18.69 -5.69
CA LEU A 167 -17.38 -17.45 -4.90
C LEU A 167 -16.28 -16.52 -5.42
N VAL A 168 -15.12 -17.06 -5.78
CA VAL A 168 -14.03 -16.29 -6.39
C VAL A 168 -14.50 -15.61 -7.68
N ASP A 169 -15.19 -16.33 -8.55
CA ASP A 169 -15.70 -15.80 -9.82
C ASP A 169 -16.72 -14.68 -9.59
N ARG A 170 -17.60 -14.83 -8.60
CA ARG A 170 -18.55 -13.77 -8.20
C ARG A 170 -17.86 -12.55 -7.60
N MET A 171 -16.80 -12.74 -6.82
CA MET A 171 -16.00 -11.63 -6.27
C MET A 171 -15.30 -10.85 -7.38
N LYS A 172 -14.75 -11.54 -8.39
CA LYS A 172 -14.15 -10.90 -9.58
C LYS A 172 -15.19 -10.17 -10.42
N ALA A 173 -16.35 -10.78 -10.65
CA ALA A 173 -17.44 -10.13 -11.38
C ALA A 173 -17.96 -8.85 -10.68
N ALA A 174 -17.84 -8.78 -9.36
CA ALA A 174 -18.20 -7.62 -8.55
C ALA A 174 -17.04 -6.63 -8.33
N GLU A 175 -15.88 -6.79 -9.00
CA GLU A 175 -14.70 -5.98 -8.71
C GLU A 175 -14.90 -4.49 -8.99
N THR A 176 -15.72 -4.13 -9.97
CA THR A 176 -16.06 -2.74 -10.31
C THR A 176 -17.20 -2.17 -9.44
N TYR A 177 -17.83 -2.98 -8.60
CA TYR A 177 -18.89 -2.52 -7.72
C TYR A 177 -18.35 -1.47 -6.74
N GLY A 178 -18.98 -0.30 -6.70
CA GLY A 178 -18.55 0.81 -5.85
C GLY A 178 -17.35 1.60 -6.36
N ALA A 179 -16.77 1.26 -7.54
CA ALA A 179 -15.62 1.97 -8.10
C ALA A 179 -15.88 3.48 -8.20
N GLY A 180 -17.04 3.90 -8.72
CA GLY A 180 -17.41 5.32 -8.78
C GLY A 180 -17.43 6.01 -7.41
N PHE A 181 -17.97 5.36 -6.37
CA PHE A 181 -17.96 5.90 -5.01
C PHE A 181 -16.52 6.05 -4.50
N HIS A 182 -15.72 4.99 -4.60
CA HIS A 182 -14.34 4.96 -4.11
C HIS A 182 -13.42 5.95 -4.85
N THR A 183 -13.59 6.09 -6.16
CA THR A 183 -12.84 7.08 -6.94
C THR A 183 -13.23 8.49 -6.49
N ILE A 184 -14.52 8.79 -6.38
CA ILE A 184 -15.00 10.13 -6.06
C ILE A 184 -14.66 10.55 -4.63
N GLU A 185 -14.76 9.68 -3.62
CA GLU A 185 -14.40 10.04 -2.24
C GLU A 185 -12.91 10.43 -2.12
N VAL A 186 -12.02 9.76 -2.87
CA VAL A 186 -10.57 10.03 -2.89
C VAL A 186 -10.28 11.31 -3.68
N VAL A 187 -10.91 11.49 -4.85
CA VAL A 187 -10.77 12.70 -5.66
C VAL A 187 -11.23 13.93 -4.89
N LYS A 188 -12.38 13.85 -4.19
CA LYS A 188 -12.86 14.92 -3.31
C LYS A 188 -11.87 15.24 -2.19
N ALA A 189 -11.30 14.23 -1.54
CA ALA A 189 -10.29 14.45 -0.52
C ALA A 189 -9.01 15.11 -1.09
N ALA A 190 -8.58 14.73 -2.30
CA ALA A 190 -7.44 15.37 -2.96
C ALA A 190 -7.73 16.83 -3.35
N TYR A 191 -8.95 17.12 -3.81
CA TYR A 191 -9.38 18.49 -4.08
C TYR A 191 -9.50 19.34 -2.81
N LEU A 192 -10.00 18.77 -1.71
CA LEU A 192 -10.02 19.42 -0.41
C LEU A 192 -8.61 19.78 0.06
N ASP A 193 -7.67 18.84 -0.07
CA ASP A 193 -6.25 19.07 0.21
C ASP A 193 -5.68 20.23 -0.62
N PHE A 194 -5.87 20.22 -1.95
CA PHE A 194 -5.43 21.34 -2.79
C PHE A 194 -6.10 22.66 -2.43
N HIS A 195 -7.37 22.64 -2.04
CA HIS A 195 -8.07 23.86 -1.66
C HIS A 195 -7.45 24.48 -0.41
N TRP A 196 -7.16 23.67 0.61
CA TRP A 196 -6.47 24.13 1.82
C TRP A 196 -5.08 24.72 1.53
N HIS A 197 -4.30 24.08 0.64
CA HIS A 197 -2.89 24.46 0.40
C HIS A 197 -2.69 25.48 -0.72
N ARG A 198 -3.77 26.00 -1.31
CA ARG A 198 -3.73 27.10 -2.30
C ARG A 198 -4.12 28.46 -1.71
N VAL A 199 -4.47 28.51 -0.43
CA VAL A 199 -4.77 29.76 0.26
C VAL A 199 -3.48 30.56 0.44
N THR A 200 -3.41 31.74 -0.18
CA THR A 200 -2.24 32.65 -0.11
C THR A 200 -2.44 33.79 0.89
N GLU A 201 -3.68 34.15 1.18
CA GLU A 201 -4.06 35.23 2.08
C GLU A 201 -4.72 34.67 3.34
N GLU A 202 -4.28 35.08 4.53
CA GLU A 202 -4.84 34.59 5.80
C GLU A 202 -6.35 34.88 5.92
N ALA A 203 -6.79 36.01 5.36
CA ALA A 203 -8.21 36.38 5.34
C ALA A 203 -9.10 35.44 4.52
N ALA A 204 -8.52 34.60 3.65
CA ALA A 204 -9.25 33.58 2.89
C ALA A 204 -9.36 32.23 3.62
N VAL A 205 -8.74 32.08 4.80
CA VAL A 205 -8.93 30.91 5.66
C VAL A 205 -10.30 31.00 6.33
N LEU A 206 -11.23 30.16 5.89
CA LEU A 206 -12.56 30.05 6.46
C LEU A 206 -12.63 28.94 7.52
N PRO A 207 -13.69 28.92 8.35
CA PRO A 207 -13.97 27.76 9.20
C PRO A 207 -13.97 26.45 8.39
N PRO A 208 -13.50 25.32 8.95
CA PRO A 208 -13.25 24.10 8.17
C PRO A 208 -14.43 23.59 7.33
N ALA A 209 -15.65 23.65 7.86
CA ALA A 209 -16.85 23.25 7.10
C ALA A 209 -17.09 24.15 5.86
N GLN A 210 -16.81 25.45 5.96
CA GLN A 210 -16.95 26.39 4.84
C GLN A 210 -15.84 26.17 3.81
N MET A 211 -14.62 25.83 4.26
CA MET A 211 -13.53 25.42 3.37
C MET A 211 -13.87 24.15 2.59
N GLU A 212 -14.49 23.17 3.24
CA GLU A 212 -14.95 21.94 2.59
C GLU A 212 -16.00 22.22 1.51
N GLU A 213 -17.04 22.98 1.84
CA GLU A 213 -18.05 23.35 0.87
C GLU A 213 -17.47 24.16 -0.30
N ALA A 214 -16.58 25.11 -0.02
CA ALA A 214 -15.91 25.91 -1.04
C ALA A 214 -15.06 25.03 -1.97
N ALA A 215 -14.31 24.07 -1.42
CA ALA A 215 -13.57 23.09 -2.20
C ALA A 215 -14.49 22.26 -3.11
N MET A 216 -15.57 21.69 -2.56
CA MET A 216 -16.48 20.86 -3.35
C MET A 216 -17.15 21.64 -4.48
N ARG A 217 -17.51 22.92 -4.24
CA ARG A 217 -18.06 23.82 -5.27
C ARG A 217 -17.01 24.17 -6.34
N ALA A 218 -15.80 24.53 -5.93
CA ALA A 218 -14.74 24.99 -6.85
C ALA A 218 -14.36 23.91 -7.88
N PHE A 219 -14.41 22.63 -7.49
CA PHE A 219 -14.04 21.51 -8.35
C PHE A 219 -15.24 20.77 -8.97
N GLY A 220 -16.47 21.27 -8.79
CA GLY A 220 -17.67 20.67 -9.38
C GLY A 220 -18.05 19.30 -8.83
N VAL A 221 -17.62 18.97 -7.60
CA VAL A 221 -17.82 17.67 -6.95
C VAL A 221 -18.75 17.77 -5.73
N GLY A 222 -19.74 18.67 -5.79
CA GLY A 222 -20.67 19.00 -4.70
C GLY A 222 -21.72 17.95 -4.32
N MET A 223 -21.72 16.76 -4.91
CA MET A 223 -22.70 15.70 -4.61
C MET A 223 -22.63 15.24 -3.15
N THR A 224 -23.75 15.17 -2.44
CA THR A 224 -23.78 14.85 -0.99
C THR A 224 -23.75 13.36 -0.68
N GLU A 225 -24.08 12.53 -1.67
CA GLU A 225 -24.18 11.07 -1.57
C GLU A 225 -22.81 10.40 -1.37
N VAL A 226 -21.74 11.08 -1.79
CA VAL A 226 -20.36 10.62 -1.65
C VAL A 226 -19.55 11.71 -0.96
N PRO A 227 -19.37 11.69 0.38
CA PRO A 227 -18.51 12.65 1.07
C PRO A 227 -17.04 12.51 0.65
N PRO A 228 -16.17 13.49 0.93
CA PRO A 228 -14.73 13.26 0.84
C PRO A 228 -14.33 12.12 1.80
N ARG A 229 -13.35 11.30 1.40
CA ARG A 229 -12.87 10.17 2.22
C ARG A 229 -12.44 10.60 3.62
N TYR A 230 -11.95 11.84 3.74
CA TYR A 230 -11.67 12.50 5.00
C TYR A 230 -12.23 13.91 4.99
N HIS A 231 -12.94 14.29 6.05
CA HIS A 231 -13.25 15.69 6.32
C HIS A 231 -12.08 16.35 7.06
N SER A 232 -11.96 17.67 6.95
CA SER A 232 -10.83 18.46 7.43
C SER A 232 -10.55 18.23 8.92
N GLY A 233 -11.61 18.13 9.73
CA GLY A 233 -11.47 17.90 11.18
C GLY A 233 -10.78 16.60 11.58
N TYR A 234 -10.65 15.63 10.65
CA TYR A 234 -9.96 14.37 10.89
C TYR A 234 -9.06 13.94 9.71
N PHE A 235 -8.63 14.89 8.88
CA PHE A 235 -7.78 14.60 7.72
C PHE A 235 -6.30 14.52 8.11
N LEU A 236 -5.96 13.47 8.86
CA LEU A 236 -4.62 13.29 9.43
C LEU A 236 -3.51 13.33 8.37
N HIS A 237 -3.75 12.79 7.18
CA HIS A 237 -2.77 12.75 6.08
C HIS A 237 -2.16 14.14 5.81
N ILE A 238 -3.02 15.16 5.68
CA ILE A 238 -2.60 16.49 5.23
C ILE A 238 -2.22 17.40 6.41
N PHE A 239 -2.83 17.21 7.59
CA PHE A 239 -2.55 18.05 8.76
C PHE A 239 -1.46 17.52 9.68
N ALA A 240 -1.15 16.22 9.63
CA ALA A 240 -0.13 15.60 10.51
C ALA A 240 0.58 14.35 9.92
N GLY A 241 0.40 14.05 8.62
CA GLY A 241 0.84 12.79 7.99
C GLY A 241 1.87 12.95 6.88
N GLY A 242 2.27 14.17 6.53
CA GLY A 242 3.24 14.44 5.46
C GLY A 242 2.67 14.40 4.05
N TYR A 243 1.33 14.47 3.90
CA TYR A 243 0.64 14.53 2.60
C TYR A 243 0.00 15.89 2.32
N ALA A 244 0.39 16.94 3.06
CA ALA A 244 -0.02 18.32 2.79
C ALA A 244 0.26 18.66 1.32
N SER A 245 -0.75 19.09 0.56
CA SER A 245 -0.68 19.36 -0.89
C SER A 245 -0.30 18.14 -1.75
N ASN A 246 -0.44 16.92 -1.22
CA ASN A 246 0.03 15.69 -1.84
C ASN A 246 -0.97 14.53 -1.68
N TYR A 247 -2.22 14.74 -1.29
CA TYR A 247 -3.17 13.61 -1.20
C TYR A 247 -3.53 13.01 -2.57
N TYR A 248 -3.31 13.76 -3.66
CA TYR A 248 -3.48 13.28 -5.03
C TYR A 248 -2.59 12.06 -5.38
N VAL A 249 -1.50 11.85 -4.63
CA VAL A 249 -0.51 10.80 -4.90
C VAL A 249 -1.11 9.39 -4.89
N TYR A 250 -2.20 9.16 -4.17
CA TYR A 250 -2.90 7.87 -4.18
C TYR A 250 -3.50 7.55 -5.54
N GLN A 251 -4.08 8.55 -6.24
CA GLN A 251 -4.60 8.35 -7.60
C GLN A 251 -3.48 8.36 -8.63
N TRP A 252 -2.43 9.16 -8.41
CA TRP A 252 -1.25 9.16 -9.26
C TRP A 252 -0.57 7.78 -9.28
N ALA A 253 -0.31 7.20 -8.11
CA ALA A 253 0.24 5.87 -7.98
C ALA A 253 -0.71 4.78 -8.51
N ARG A 254 -2.03 4.97 -8.41
CA ARG A 254 -3.02 4.05 -8.97
C ARG A 254 -2.99 4.00 -10.50
N VAL A 255 -2.51 5.05 -11.15
CA VAL A 255 -2.23 4.99 -12.59
C VAL A 255 -1.04 4.07 -12.86
N LEU A 256 0.03 4.19 -12.06
CA LEU A 256 1.25 3.41 -12.21
C LEU A 256 1.03 1.92 -11.91
N ASP A 257 0.28 1.59 -10.85
CA ASP A 257 0.06 0.20 -10.46
C ASP A 257 -0.84 -0.57 -11.43
N CYS A 258 -1.92 0.05 -11.90
CA CYS A 258 -2.89 -0.55 -12.82
C CYS A 258 -2.22 -0.84 -14.15
N ASP A 259 -1.47 0.14 -14.66
CA ASP A 259 -0.68 0.02 -15.89
C ASP A 259 0.32 -1.14 -15.81
N ARG A 260 0.87 -1.38 -14.63
CA ARG A 260 1.98 -2.33 -14.47
C ARG A 260 1.59 -3.69 -13.96
N PHE A 261 0.46 -3.82 -13.29
CA PHE A 261 -0.11 -5.11 -12.98
C PHE A 261 -0.57 -5.84 -14.25
N GLU A 262 -1.07 -5.13 -15.27
CA GLU A 262 -1.34 -5.73 -16.59
C GLU A 262 -0.09 -6.39 -17.18
N TRP A 263 1.06 -5.72 -17.11
CA TRP A 263 2.32 -6.32 -17.56
C TRP A 263 2.70 -7.58 -16.80
N PHE A 264 2.47 -7.62 -15.47
CA PHE A 264 2.70 -8.85 -14.71
C PHE A 264 1.86 -9.98 -15.30
N LEU A 265 0.58 -9.75 -15.60
CA LEU A 265 -0.30 -10.75 -16.21
C LEU A 265 0.21 -11.21 -17.59
N GLU A 266 0.66 -10.28 -18.43
CA GLU A 266 1.22 -10.57 -19.76
C GLU A 266 2.56 -11.31 -19.70
N SER A 267 3.35 -11.10 -18.65
CA SER A 267 4.68 -11.67 -18.47
C SER A 267 4.68 -12.96 -17.64
N GLY A 268 3.56 -13.69 -17.63
CA GLY A 268 3.44 -14.97 -16.92
C GLY A 268 3.05 -14.88 -15.43
N GLY A 269 2.76 -13.68 -14.93
CA GLY A 269 2.16 -13.46 -13.62
C GLY A 269 3.16 -13.52 -12.46
N LEU A 270 2.78 -14.28 -11.42
CA LEU A 270 3.51 -14.42 -10.16
C LEU A 270 4.76 -15.30 -10.35
N THR A 271 5.83 -14.74 -10.92
CA THR A 271 7.08 -15.45 -11.19
C THR A 271 8.28 -14.80 -10.50
N ARG A 272 9.33 -15.60 -10.27
CA ARG A 272 10.58 -15.12 -9.68
C ARG A 272 11.26 -14.07 -10.55
N GLU A 273 11.27 -14.30 -11.87
CA GLU A 273 11.85 -13.37 -12.85
C GLU A 273 11.17 -12.00 -12.81
N ASN A 274 9.84 -11.95 -12.78
CA ASN A 274 9.11 -10.68 -12.73
C ASN A 274 9.35 -9.95 -11.41
N GLY A 275 9.42 -10.68 -10.29
CA GLY A 275 9.74 -10.09 -9.00
C GLY A 275 11.19 -9.61 -8.90
N ASP A 276 12.15 -10.30 -9.54
CA ASP A 276 13.54 -9.83 -9.67
C ASP A 276 13.63 -8.54 -10.46
N HIS A 277 12.89 -8.44 -11.57
CA HIS A 277 12.83 -7.24 -12.39
C HIS A 277 12.28 -6.04 -11.59
N LEU A 278 11.18 -6.25 -10.84
CA LEU A 278 10.62 -5.22 -9.94
C LEU A 278 11.60 -4.85 -8.81
N ARG A 279 12.25 -5.83 -8.18
CA ARG A 279 13.27 -5.59 -7.14
C ARG A 279 14.42 -4.75 -7.67
N ALA A 280 14.94 -5.09 -8.85
CA ALA A 280 16.09 -4.43 -9.45
C ALA A 280 15.78 -3.01 -9.97
N CYS A 281 14.56 -2.76 -10.46
CA CYS A 281 14.21 -1.48 -11.05
C CYS A 281 13.59 -0.50 -10.05
N VAL A 282 12.92 -0.99 -9.01
CA VAL A 282 12.08 -0.16 -8.13
C VAL A 282 12.46 -0.35 -6.65
N LEU A 283 12.35 -1.58 -6.12
CA LEU A 283 12.40 -1.77 -4.67
C LEU A 283 13.80 -1.60 -4.06
N SER A 284 14.85 -1.84 -4.85
CA SER A 284 16.24 -1.74 -4.35
C SER A 284 16.88 -0.37 -4.53
N VAL A 285 16.29 0.51 -5.35
CA VAL A 285 16.95 1.74 -5.81
C VAL A 285 16.60 2.98 -4.97
N GLY A 286 15.53 2.94 -4.18
CA GLY A 286 15.05 4.09 -3.40
C GLY A 286 15.08 5.37 -4.23
N ASN A 287 15.64 6.45 -3.67
CA ASN A 287 15.78 7.75 -4.35
C ASN A 287 17.16 7.97 -4.98
N SER A 288 17.89 6.89 -5.30
CA SER A 288 19.15 7.00 -6.05
C SER A 288 18.96 7.16 -7.56
N VAL A 289 17.74 6.90 -8.03
CA VAL A 289 17.31 7.03 -9.43
C VAL A 289 16.05 7.87 -9.45
N ASP A 290 15.89 8.72 -10.46
CA ASP A 290 14.65 9.45 -10.69
C ASP A 290 13.46 8.48 -10.82
N ALA A 291 12.33 8.83 -10.21
CA ALA A 291 11.16 7.95 -10.16
C ALA A 291 10.59 7.60 -11.54
N ASN A 292 10.56 8.54 -12.48
CA ASN A 292 10.11 8.26 -13.84
C ASN A 292 11.09 7.35 -14.57
N VAL A 293 12.39 7.55 -14.38
CA VAL A 293 13.43 6.67 -14.96
C VAL A 293 13.34 5.26 -14.38
N ALA A 294 13.14 5.13 -13.06
CA ALA A 294 12.94 3.84 -12.40
C ALA A 294 11.68 3.13 -12.94
N TYR A 295 10.57 3.87 -13.08
CA TYR A 295 9.34 3.37 -13.67
C TYR A 295 9.55 2.96 -15.13
N GLU A 296 10.12 3.80 -15.97
CA GLU A 296 10.34 3.51 -17.39
C GLU A 296 11.26 2.30 -17.59
N LYS A 297 12.30 2.16 -16.77
CA LYS A 297 13.18 0.98 -16.79
C LYS A 297 12.44 -0.29 -16.40
N PHE A 298 11.56 -0.21 -15.41
CA PHE A 298 10.70 -1.33 -15.05
C PHE A 298 9.69 -1.63 -16.17
N ALA A 299 9.03 -0.59 -16.66
CA ALA A 299 7.86 -0.67 -17.52
C ALA A 299 8.18 -0.93 -19.00
N GLY A 300 9.38 -0.55 -19.45
CA GLY A 300 9.79 -0.49 -20.86
C GLY A 300 9.18 0.70 -21.62
N ARG A 301 8.40 1.56 -20.94
CA ARG A 301 7.71 2.72 -21.51
C ARG A 301 7.24 3.67 -20.41
N LYS A 302 6.77 4.85 -20.79
CA LYS A 302 6.05 5.77 -19.90
C LYS A 302 4.72 5.16 -19.42
N ALA A 303 4.29 5.58 -18.23
CA ALA A 303 2.99 5.22 -17.69
C ALA A 303 1.85 5.72 -18.59
N ASN A 304 0.75 4.98 -18.63
CA ASN A 304 -0.48 5.41 -19.30
C ASN A 304 -1.70 5.12 -18.43
N MET A 305 -2.79 5.85 -18.64
CA MET A 305 -4.01 5.74 -17.81
C MET A 305 -5.01 4.70 -18.29
N LYS A 306 -4.78 3.98 -19.40
CA LYS A 306 -5.80 3.11 -20.00
C LYS A 306 -6.25 2.01 -19.04
N ALA A 307 -5.30 1.34 -18.39
CA ALA A 307 -5.57 0.29 -17.41
C ALA A 307 -6.39 0.83 -16.22
N PHE A 308 -5.96 1.99 -15.68
CA PHE A 308 -6.66 2.67 -14.60
C PHE A 308 -8.11 2.99 -14.98
N LEU A 309 -8.33 3.60 -16.15
CA LEU A 309 -9.68 3.95 -16.61
C LEU A 309 -10.54 2.70 -16.79
N ARG A 310 -10.00 1.64 -17.42
CA ARG A 310 -10.71 0.37 -17.64
C ARG A 310 -11.11 -0.30 -16.33
N ILE A 311 -10.19 -0.41 -15.37
CA ILE A 311 -10.41 -1.06 -14.07
C ILE A 311 -11.47 -0.32 -13.25
N ASN A 312 -11.52 1.01 -13.37
CA ASN A 312 -12.51 1.81 -12.66
C ASN A 312 -13.82 2.02 -13.45
N GLY A 313 -13.97 1.42 -14.64
CA GLY A 313 -15.17 1.59 -15.47
C GLY A 313 -15.34 3.02 -16.01
N LEU A 314 -14.24 3.71 -16.32
CA LEU A 314 -14.16 5.11 -16.77
C LEU A 314 -13.76 5.26 -18.25
N LEU A 315 -13.72 4.17 -19.01
CA LEU A 315 -13.60 4.25 -20.46
C LEU A 315 -15.00 4.37 -21.07
N ASP A 316 -15.16 5.29 -22.02
CA ASP A 316 -16.33 5.28 -22.91
C ASP A 316 -16.28 3.98 -23.76
N GLU A 317 -17.43 3.34 -23.95
CA GLU A 317 -17.58 2.17 -24.83
C GLU A 317 -17.29 2.50 -26.30
#